data_AF-A0A519SVE7-F1
#
_entry.id   AF-A0A519SVE7-F1
#
_cell.length_a   1.000
_cell.length_b   1.000
_cell.length_c   1.000
_cell.angle_alpha   90.00
_cell.angle_beta   90.00
_cell.angle_gamma   90.00
#
_symmetry.space_group_name_H-M   'P 1'
#
loop_
_entity.id
_entity.type
_entity.pdbx_description
1 polymer ?
#
loop_
_entity_poly.entity_id
_entity_poly.type
_entity_poly.pdbx_seq_one_letter_code
_entity_poly.pdbx_strand_id
1 'polypeptide(L)'
;EYDAVAPVRIRAVPEGTVVGTRNVLMTIENIDDRYFWLPNFLETLLLQVWYPITVATLSREVKKVVRHYFDLTSDATNLDFQLNDFGFRGVSSVESAQIGGMAHLISWLGSDNTTAAEMIRRYYNTNEVFAKSIPATEHSIMTQGGEAGEFDVIRRVLRTYPTGPVACVCDSFNILRAVRYIGTELKAEVLARQGTLVIRPDSGDIIKTLEAIFDILFECFGYELSSKGYKVLPPQVRVIQGDGVNYDSIKHMYEVLAARGIAAENLLLGMGGRLLQAGIDRDTFNFAFKASYTEVGEERRDVVKSPTELDAQGNPQKSTKQSKKGRLKLVKTADGYRTLTSGDAGFAEAHDELVTVYEWGK
;
A
#
# COMPACT_ATOMS: atom_id res chain seq x y z
N GLU A 1 25.39 -19.80 27.98
CA GLU A 1 24.29 -20.69 28.39
C GLU A 1 23.26 -20.86 27.29
N TYR A 2 22.89 -19.78 26.57
CA TYR A 2 21.90 -19.86 25.48
C TYR A 2 22.41 -19.53 24.07
N ASP A 3 23.72 -19.50 23.83
CA ASP A 3 24.28 -19.23 22.48
C ASP A 3 23.66 -18.00 21.77
N ALA A 4 23.38 -16.93 22.54
CA ALA A 4 22.70 -15.71 22.10
C ALA A 4 21.25 -15.88 21.61
N VAL A 5 20.56 -16.95 22.01
CA VAL A 5 19.14 -17.19 21.77
C VAL A 5 18.28 -16.54 22.86
N ALA A 6 17.24 -15.81 22.47
CA ALA A 6 16.30 -15.18 23.40
C ALA A 6 15.32 -16.22 23.98
N PRO A 7 15.29 -16.45 25.31
CA PRO A 7 14.37 -17.40 25.94
C PRO A 7 12.97 -16.79 26.10
N VAL A 8 12.35 -16.44 24.98
CA VAL A 8 10.99 -15.89 24.91
C VAL A 8 10.11 -16.75 24.01
N ARG A 9 8.81 -16.69 24.27
CA ARG A 9 7.76 -17.19 23.36
C ARG A 9 7.05 -15.98 22.76
N ILE A 10 6.94 -15.96 21.44
CA ILE A 10 6.12 -14.97 20.72
C ILE A 10 4.96 -15.72 20.06
N ARG A 11 3.75 -15.26 20.32
CA ARG A 11 2.54 -15.73 19.63
C ARG A 11 1.94 -14.58 18.85
N ALA A 12 1.57 -14.80 17.59
CA ALA A 12 1.03 -13.77 16.72
C ALA A 12 -0.14 -14.30 15.89
N VAL A 13 -1.03 -13.40 15.46
CA VAL A 13 -2.05 -13.72 14.46
C VAL A 13 -1.34 -14.02 13.13
N PRO A 14 -1.80 -15.01 12.32
CA PRO A 14 -1.20 -15.30 11.03
C PRO A 14 -1.09 -14.05 10.14
N GLU A 15 0.06 -13.84 9.51
CA GLU A 15 0.26 -12.73 8.58
C GLU A 15 -0.76 -12.73 7.43
N GLY A 16 -1.13 -11.54 6.94
CA GLY A 16 -2.21 -11.36 5.95
C GLY A 16 -3.62 -11.34 6.55
N THR A 17 -3.79 -11.66 7.84
CA THR A 17 -5.08 -11.57 8.51
C THR A 17 -5.53 -10.12 8.69
N VAL A 18 -6.77 -9.80 8.30
CA VAL A 18 -7.38 -8.49 8.52
C VAL A 18 -7.97 -8.41 9.93
N VAL A 19 -7.28 -7.71 10.82
CA VAL A 19 -7.69 -7.53 12.23
C VAL A 19 -8.04 -6.06 12.50
N GLY A 20 -9.19 -5.81 13.13
CA GLY A 20 -9.60 -4.46 13.52
C GLY A 20 -8.73 -3.88 14.64
N THR A 21 -8.67 -2.55 14.73
CA THR A 21 -7.91 -1.85 15.80
C THR A 21 -8.40 -2.26 17.19
N ARG A 22 -7.56 -2.02 18.22
CA ARG A 22 -7.82 -2.39 19.62
C ARG A 22 -7.86 -3.90 19.91
N ASN A 23 -7.35 -4.71 18.98
CA ASN A 23 -7.13 -6.15 19.18
C ASN A 23 -5.65 -6.49 19.35
N VAL A 24 -5.38 -7.56 20.09
CA VAL A 24 -4.04 -8.15 20.22
C VAL A 24 -3.63 -8.74 18.88
N LEU A 25 -2.45 -8.37 18.40
CA LEU A 25 -1.84 -8.94 17.19
C LEU A 25 -0.72 -9.90 17.55
N MET A 26 -0.05 -9.64 18.67
CA MET A 26 1.11 -10.39 19.14
C MET A 26 1.19 -10.33 20.66
N THR A 27 1.63 -11.42 21.28
CA THR A 27 2.03 -11.51 22.68
C THR A 27 3.46 -12.01 22.77
N ILE A 28 4.17 -11.58 23.81
CA ILE A 28 5.49 -12.08 24.17
C ILE A 28 5.50 -12.42 25.66
N GLU A 29 6.19 -13.49 26.02
CA GLU A 29 6.47 -13.86 27.41
C GLU A 29 7.88 -14.45 27.52
N ASN A 30 8.56 -14.24 28.65
CA ASN A 30 9.78 -14.96 28.96
C ASN A 30 9.44 -16.41 29.32
N ILE A 31 10.28 -17.34 28.91
CA ILE A 31 10.15 -18.76 29.25
C ILE A 31 11.05 -19.12 30.44
N ASP A 32 12.14 -18.37 30.62
CA ASP A 32 13.02 -18.44 31.79
C ASP A 32 12.82 -17.19 32.66
N ASP A 33 12.50 -17.39 33.93
CA ASP A 33 12.22 -16.34 34.91
C ASP A 33 13.43 -15.43 35.18
N ARG A 34 14.66 -15.89 34.93
CA ARG A 34 15.87 -15.06 35.00
C ARG A 34 15.83 -13.89 34.00
N TYR A 35 14.97 -13.98 32.98
CA TYR A 35 14.86 -13.02 31.87
C TYR A 35 13.51 -12.30 31.83
N PHE A 36 12.86 -12.10 32.99
CA PHE A 36 11.60 -11.33 33.09
C PHE A 36 11.65 -9.93 32.45
N TRP A 37 12.85 -9.33 32.33
CA TRP A 37 13.07 -8.01 31.73
C TRP A 37 13.11 -8.04 30.19
N LEU A 38 13.35 -9.21 29.59
CA LEU A 38 13.62 -9.36 28.16
C LEU A 38 12.41 -9.08 27.25
N PRO A 39 11.17 -9.48 27.59
CA PRO A 39 10.00 -9.19 26.74
C PRO A 39 9.84 -7.71 26.41
N ASN A 40 10.00 -6.83 27.40
CA ASN A 40 9.94 -5.38 27.21
C ASN A 40 11.23 -4.79 26.63
N PHE A 41 12.38 -5.42 26.84
CA PHE A 41 13.61 -5.01 26.16
C PHE A 41 13.51 -5.15 24.63
N LEU A 42 12.77 -6.16 24.15
CA LEU A 42 12.53 -6.39 22.72
C LEU A 42 11.41 -5.52 22.11
N GLU A 43 10.69 -4.74 22.93
CA GLU A 43 9.57 -3.89 22.51
C GLU A 43 9.95 -2.98 21.34
N THR A 44 11.10 -2.31 21.41
CA THR A 44 11.50 -1.32 20.41
C THR A 44 11.66 -1.92 19.01
N LEU A 45 12.18 -3.15 18.92
CA LEU A 45 12.32 -3.85 17.64
C LEU A 45 10.98 -4.42 17.17
N LEU A 46 10.26 -5.12 18.04
CA LEU A 46 8.99 -5.77 17.70
C LEU A 46 7.89 -4.76 17.31
N LEU A 47 7.89 -3.57 17.93
CA LEU A 47 6.91 -2.54 17.65
C LEU A 47 7.07 -1.95 16.24
N GLN A 48 8.24 -2.10 15.58
CA GLN A 48 8.47 -1.67 14.20
C GLN A 48 7.52 -2.35 13.19
N VAL A 49 6.87 -3.45 13.57
CA VAL A 49 5.80 -4.09 12.79
C VAL A 49 4.65 -3.13 12.45
N TRP A 50 4.53 -2.00 13.17
CA TRP A 50 3.61 -0.91 12.81
C TRP A 50 3.77 -0.50 11.34
N TYR A 51 4.99 -0.45 10.81
CA TYR A 51 5.29 0.06 9.48
C TYR A 51 4.71 -0.82 8.35
N PRO A 52 5.09 -2.11 8.23
CA PRO A 52 4.52 -2.98 7.20
C PRO A 52 3.00 -3.12 7.33
N ILE A 53 2.44 -3.18 8.55
CA ILE A 53 0.98 -3.26 8.72
C ILE A 53 0.31 -1.98 8.22
N THR A 54 0.87 -0.81 8.51
CA THR A 54 0.29 0.46 8.05
C THR A 54 0.33 0.57 6.53
N VAL A 55 1.46 0.22 5.89
CA VAL A 55 1.58 0.24 4.42
C VAL A 55 0.64 -0.77 3.75
N ALA A 56 0.58 -2.01 4.25
CA ALA A 56 -0.32 -3.04 3.71
C ALA A 56 -1.79 -2.63 3.84
N THR A 57 -2.16 -2.02 4.98
CA THR A 57 -3.51 -1.53 5.22
C THR A 57 -3.86 -0.38 4.28
N LEU A 58 -2.98 0.63 4.16
CA LEU A 58 -3.16 1.74 3.22
C LEU A 58 -3.33 1.23 1.78
N SER A 59 -2.42 0.35 1.34
CA SER A 59 -2.44 -0.27 0.02
C SER A 59 -3.77 -1.00 -0.25
N ARG A 60 -4.28 -1.73 0.74
CA ARG A 60 -5.57 -2.42 0.67
C ARG A 60 -6.75 -1.46 0.64
N GLU A 61 -6.74 -0.39 1.43
CA GLU A 61 -7.82 0.60 1.42
C GLU A 61 -7.87 1.35 0.08
N VAL A 62 -6.72 1.62 -0.55
CA VAL A 62 -6.67 2.10 -1.94
C VAL A 62 -7.31 1.07 -2.88
N LYS A 63 -7.04 -0.23 -2.73
CA LYS A 63 -7.62 -1.28 -3.58
C LYS A 63 -9.14 -1.31 -3.50
N LYS A 64 -9.73 -1.06 -2.32
CA LYS A 64 -11.18 -0.95 -2.18
C LYS A 64 -11.77 0.25 -2.94
N VAL A 65 -11.10 1.41 -2.87
CA VAL A 65 -11.52 2.61 -3.62
C VAL A 65 -11.49 2.33 -5.12
N VAL A 66 -10.36 1.79 -5.61
CA VAL A 66 -10.19 1.42 -7.02
C VAL A 66 -11.27 0.42 -7.45
N ARG A 67 -11.47 -0.67 -6.70
CA ARG A 67 -12.49 -1.70 -6.99
C ARG A 67 -13.88 -1.09 -7.09
N HIS A 68 -14.25 -0.20 -6.17
CA HIS A 68 -15.54 0.49 -6.19
C HIS A 68 -15.77 1.21 -7.53
N TYR A 69 -14.79 1.98 -8.02
CA TYR A 69 -14.94 2.70 -9.29
C TYR A 69 -14.85 1.81 -10.52
N PHE A 70 -14.08 0.72 -10.49
CA PHE A 70 -14.13 -0.30 -11.54
C PHE A 70 -15.52 -0.98 -11.60
N ASP A 71 -16.07 -1.34 -10.44
CA ASP A 71 -17.43 -1.89 -10.34
C ASP A 71 -18.50 -0.90 -10.79
N LEU A 72 -18.27 0.39 -10.65
CA LEU A 72 -19.18 1.42 -11.11
C LEU A 72 -19.06 1.72 -12.62
N THR A 73 -17.86 1.62 -13.21
CA THR A 73 -17.60 2.29 -14.51
C THR A 73 -16.96 1.41 -15.60
N SER A 74 -16.38 0.25 -15.27
CA SER A 74 -15.60 -0.56 -16.22
C SER A 74 -16.08 -2.01 -16.30
N ASP A 75 -15.86 -2.65 -17.45
CA ASP A 75 -16.07 -4.09 -17.63
C ASP A 75 -14.83 -4.92 -17.24
N ALA A 76 -13.67 -4.27 -17.08
CA ALA A 76 -12.46 -4.91 -16.61
C ALA A 76 -12.59 -5.33 -15.14
N THR A 77 -12.13 -6.54 -14.83
CA THR A 77 -12.18 -7.09 -13.46
C THR A 77 -10.80 -7.21 -12.82
N ASN A 78 -9.74 -7.34 -13.61
CA ASN A 78 -8.38 -7.43 -13.10
C ASN A 78 -7.89 -6.06 -12.63
N LEU A 79 -7.42 -5.99 -11.39
CA LEU A 79 -6.89 -4.78 -10.76
C LEU A 79 -5.40 -4.89 -10.42
N ASP A 80 -4.76 -6.02 -10.68
CA ASP A 80 -3.46 -6.38 -10.10
C ASP A 80 -2.35 -5.34 -10.39
N PHE A 81 -2.45 -4.60 -11.49
CA PHE A 81 -1.48 -3.59 -11.93
C PHE A 81 -2.00 -2.15 -11.84
N GLN A 82 -3.10 -1.93 -11.12
CA GLN A 82 -3.79 -0.65 -11.14
C GLN A 82 -3.11 0.45 -10.31
N LEU A 83 -2.35 0.04 -9.28
CA LEU A 83 -1.49 0.91 -8.48
C LEU A 83 -0.06 0.36 -8.52
N ASN A 84 0.89 1.18 -8.99
CA ASN A 84 2.31 0.86 -9.02
C ASN A 84 3.06 1.57 -7.89
N ASP A 85 3.92 0.85 -7.18
CA ASP A 85 4.84 1.43 -6.20
C ASP A 85 5.99 2.19 -6.89
N PHE A 86 6.01 3.52 -6.70
CA PHE A 86 7.09 4.43 -7.12
C PHE A 86 7.92 4.94 -5.93
N GLY A 87 7.78 4.32 -4.76
CA GLY A 87 8.19 4.85 -3.48
C GLY A 87 9.66 4.62 -3.11
N PHE A 88 10.41 3.81 -3.86
CA PHE A 88 11.78 3.44 -3.46
C PHE A 88 12.68 4.66 -3.22
N ARG A 89 12.67 5.66 -4.11
CA ARG A 89 13.49 6.88 -3.89
C ARG A 89 12.96 7.81 -2.79
N GLY A 90 11.72 7.62 -2.35
CA GLY A 90 11.02 8.51 -1.42
C GLY A 90 10.97 8.02 0.03
N VAL A 91 11.60 6.87 0.32
CA VAL A 91 11.63 6.24 1.65
C VAL A 91 13.01 6.44 2.31
N SER A 92 13.05 6.35 3.64
CA SER A 92 14.21 6.73 4.45
C SER A 92 15.44 5.82 4.36
N SER A 93 15.27 4.57 3.92
CA SER A 93 16.36 3.59 3.81
C SER A 93 16.01 2.45 2.84
N VAL A 94 17.01 1.68 2.41
CA VAL A 94 16.81 0.49 1.57
C VAL A 94 15.98 -0.56 2.30
N GLU A 95 16.23 -0.79 3.59
CA GLU A 95 15.44 -1.74 4.38
C GLU A 95 13.97 -1.30 4.50
N SER A 96 13.73 -0.01 4.71
CA SER A 96 12.37 0.54 4.69
C SER A 96 11.71 0.38 3.31
N ALA A 97 12.45 0.57 2.22
CA ALA A 97 11.96 0.29 0.86
C ALA A 97 11.56 -1.18 0.70
N GLN A 98 12.37 -2.10 1.18
CA GLN A 98 12.11 -3.54 1.12
C GLN A 98 10.82 -3.91 1.89
N ILE A 99 10.73 -3.48 3.15
CA ILE A 99 9.61 -3.78 4.05
C ILE A 99 8.31 -3.12 3.55
N GLY A 100 8.38 -1.86 3.14
CA GLY A 100 7.22 -1.13 2.64
C GLY A 100 6.73 -1.68 1.30
N GLY A 101 7.65 -1.95 0.37
CA GLY A 101 7.31 -2.51 -0.94
C GLY A 101 6.70 -3.91 -0.83
N MET A 102 7.22 -4.80 0.03
CA MET A 102 6.60 -6.12 0.23
C MET A 102 5.20 -6.02 0.82
N ALA A 103 4.98 -5.07 1.74
CA ALA A 103 3.67 -4.81 2.33
C ALA A 103 2.65 -4.32 1.29
N HIS A 104 3.09 -3.47 0.35
CA HIS A 104 2.25 -3.03 -0.77
C HIS A 104 1.84 -4.21 -1.69
N LEU A 105 2.77 -5.12 -1.97
CA LEU A 105 2.60 -6.26 -2.89
C LEU A 105 1.62 -7.34 -2.39
N ILE A 106 1.15 -7.26 -1.15
CA ILE A 106 0.02 -8.06 -0.67
C ILE A 106 -1.26 -7.71 -1.45
N SER A 107 -1.40 -6.46 -1.87
CA SER A 107 -2.60 -5.96 -2.56
C SER A 107 -2.42 -5.86 -4.07
N TRP A 108 -1.19 -5.74 -4.59
CA TRP A 108 -0.94 -5.44 -6.01
C TRP A 108 0.29 -6.19 -6.52
N LEU A 109 0.45 -6.25 -7.83
CA LEU A 109 1.62 -6.87 -8.48
C LEU A 109 2.58 -5.84 -9.08
N GLY A 110 2.18 -4.57 -9.22
CA GLY A 110 2.97 -3.49 -9.83
C GLY A 110 3.93 -2.82 -8.86
N SER A 111 5.24 -2.81 -9.15
CA SER A 111 6.23 -2.07 -8.37
C SER A 111 7.53 -1.85 -9.14
N ASP A 112 8.08 -0.64 -9.06
CA ASP A 112 9.44 -0.31 -9.55
C ASP A 112 10.50 -0.49 -8.44
N ASN A 113 10.08 -0.90 -7.25
CA ASN A 113 10.95 -1.19 -6.12
C ASN A 113 11.41 -2.65 -6.16
N THR A 114 12.45 -2.91 -6.96
CA THR A 114 12.99 -4.26 -7.15
C THR A 114 13.51 -4.92 -5.87
N THR A 115 13.87 -4.12 -4.85
CA THR A 115 14.37 -4.66 -3.57
C THR A 115 13.28 -5.37 -2.76
N ALA A 116 12.01 -5.00 -2.94
CA ALA A 116 10.89 -5.68 -2.31
C ALA A 116 10.79 -7.16 -2.75
N ALA A 117 11.07 -7.46 -4.03
CA ALA A 117 11.07 -8.83 -4.53
C ALA A 117 12.15 -9.69 -3.85
N GLU A 118 13.33 -9.13 -3.59
CA GLU A 118 14.41 -9.82 -2.87
C GLU A 118 13.99 -10.18 -1.45
N MET A 119 13.37 -9.22 -0.74
CA MET A 119 12.86 -9.41 0.62
C MET A 119 11.81 -10.53 0.69
N ILE A 120 10.85 -10.54 -0.26
CA ILE A 120 9.80 -11.57 -0.33
C ILE A 120 10.42 -12.95 -0.52
N ARG A 121 11.34 -13.10 -1.48
CA ARG A 121 12.00 -14.39 -1.74
C ARG A 121 12.77 -14.89 -0.52
N ARG A 122 13.45 -14.00 0.19
CA ARG A 122 14.27 -14.34 1.36
C ARG A 122 13.44 -14.76 2.57
N TYR A 123 12.37 -14.03 2.88
CA TYR A 123 11.64 -14.22 4.15
C TYR A 123 10.34 -15.02 4.01
N TYR A 124 9.74 -15.08 2.82
CA TYR A 124 8.53 -15.87 2.55
C TYR A 124 8.78 -17.13 1.71
N ASN A 125 10.06 -17.48 1.47
CA ASN A 125 10.51 -18.73 0.86
C ASN A 125 9.74 -19.13 -0.42
N THR A 126 9.65 -18.19 -1.36
CA THR A 126 8.97 -18.38 -2.64
C THR A 126 9.93 -18.16 -3.81
N ASN A 127 9.69 -18.89 -4.91
CA ASN A 127 10.36 -18.70 -6.20
C ASN A 127 9.54 -17.82 -7.16
N GLU A 128 8.32 -17.42 -6.76
CA GLU A 128 7.51 -16.51 -7.54
C GLU A 128 8.13 -15.12 -7.57
N VAL A 129 8.13 -14.50 -8.76
CA VAL A 129 8.64 -13.15 -8.96
C VAL A 129 7.50 -12.15 -8.77
N PHE A 130 7.51 -11.52 -7.59
CA PHE A 130 6.70 -10.35 -7.27
C PHE A 130 7.38 -9.05 -7.74
N ALA A 131 6.70 -7.91 -7.62
CA ALA A 131 7.15 -6.60 -8.13
C ALA A 131 7.43 -6.64 -9.64
N LYS A 132 6.35 -6.77 -10.42
CA LYS A 132 6.41 -6.69 -11.88
C LYS A 132 6.32 -5.21 -12.29
N SER A 133 7.03 -4.86 -13.36
CA SER A 133 7.02 -3.52 -13.93
C SER A 133 7.05 -3.60 -15.46
N ILE A 134 6.99 -2.44 -16.12
CA ILE A 134 7.01 -2.27 -17.57
C ILE A 134 8.14 -1.29 -17.93
N PRO A 135 8.66 -1.32 -19.17
CA PRO A 135 9.53 -0.24 -19.63
C PRO A 135 8.85 1.12 -19.49
N ALA A 136 9.54 2.06 -18.86
CA ALA A 136 9.06 3.42 -18.64
C ALA A 136 10.17 4.44 -18.88
N THR A 137 9.84 5.57 -19.49
CA THR A 137 10.79 6.68 -19.61
C THR A 137 10.77 7.57 -18.38
N GLU A 138 11.89 8.21 -18.08
CA GLU A 138 11.96 9.39 -17.21
C GLU A 138 12.38 10.64 -18.00
N HIS A 139 12.33 11.82 -17.36
CA HIS A 139 12.63 13.09 -18.01
C HIS A 139 14.01 13.16 -18.67
N SER A 140 15.02 12.45 -18.14
CA SER A 140 16.36 12.42 -18.75
C SER A 140 16.35 11.85 -20.17
N ILE A 141 15.47 10.88 -20.46
CA ILE A 141 15.28 10.30 -21.80
C ILE A 141 14.49 11.27 -22.67
N MET A 142 13.41 11.82 -22.12
CA MET A 142 12.47 12.67 -22.87
C MET A 142 13.06 14.03 -23.26
N THR A 143 14.07 14.50 -22.54
CA THR A 143 14.74 15.78 -22.78
C THR A 143 15.99 15.68 -23.68
N GLN A 144 16.39 14.46 -24.12
CA GLN A 144 17.62 14.26 -24.91
C GLN A 144 17.67 15.07 -26.21
N GLY A 145 16.52 15.29 -26.85
CA GLY A 145 16.40 16.08 -28.08
C GLY A 145 16.09 17.56 -27.86
N GLY A 146 16.04 18.02 -26.61
CA GLY A 146 15.43 19.30 -26.25
C GLY A 146 13.94 19.36 -26.63
N GLU A 147 13.33 20.54 -26.52
CA GLU A 147 11.90 20.70 -26.79
C GLU A 147 11.54 20.36 -28.25
N ALA A 148 12.37 20.78 -29.21
CA ALA A 148 12.15 20.52 -30.63
C ALA A 148 12.21 19.02 -30.99
N GLY A 149 12.92 18.22 -30.21
CA GLY A 149 13.09 16.78 -30.44
C GLY A 149 12.11 15.88 -29.68
N GLU A 150 11.23 16.44 -28.83
CA GLU A 150 10.31 15.65 -27.98
C GLU A 150 9.46 14.67 -28.82
N PHE A 151 8.95 15.11 -29.97
CA PHE A 151 8.20 14.27 -30.91
C PHE A 151 8.98 13.03 -31.36
N ASP A 152 10.22 13.22 -31.79
CA ASP A 152 11.08 12.14 -32.29
C ASP A 152 11.46 11.17 -31.16
N VAL A 153 11.61 11.67 -29.93
CA VAL A 153 11.84 10.82 -28.76
C VAL A 153 10.61 9.97 -28.45
N ILE A 154 9.40 10.53 -28.43
CA ILE A 154 8.15 9.75 -28.24
C ILE A 154 8.03 8.67 -29.32
N ARG A 155 8.27 9.02 -30.58
CA ARG A 155 8.24 8.06 -31.70
C ARG A 155 9.29 6.97 -31.54
N ARG A 156 10.51 7.31 -31.08
CA ARG A 156 11.57 6.34 -30.80
C ARG A 156 11.18 5.37 -29.68
N VAL A 157 10.53 5.84 -28.62
CA VAL A 157 10.03 4.99 -27.52
C VAL A 157 9.06 3.94 -28.07
N LEU A 158 8.09 4.36 -28.89
CA LEU A 158 7.13 3.46 -29.53
C LEU A 158 7.79 2.37 -30.38
N ARG A 159 8.84 2.73 -31.11
CA ARG A 159 9.58 1.80 -31.99
C ARG A 159 10.56 0.90 -31.24
N THR A 160 11.07 1.35 -30.10
CA THR A 160 11.97 0.56 -29.23
C THR A 160 11.20 -0.53 -28.51
N TYR A 161 9.95 -0.24 -28.11
CA TYR A 161 9.03 -1.17 -27.46
C TYR A 161 7.79 -1.40 -28.33
N PRO A 162 7.89 -2.15 -29.45
CA PRO A 162 6.81 -2.30 -30.42
C PRO A 162 5.65 -3.18 -29.91
N THR A 163 5.91 -4.00 -28.90
CA THR A 163 4.93 -4.89 -28.25
C THR A 163 4.94 -4.68 -26.75
N GLY A 164 3.87 -5.12 -26.09
CA GLY A 164 3.69 -4.97 -24.65
C GLY A 164 3.39 -3.53 -24.20
N PRO A 165 3.15 -3.36 -22.90
CA PRO A 165 2.96 -2.04 -22.30
C PRO A 165 4.27 -1.25 -22.23
N VAL A 166 4.20 0.07 -22.49
CA VAL A 166 5.30 1.02 -22.29
C VAL A 166 4.75 2.33 -21.75
N ALA A 167 5.37 2.87 -20.69
CA ALA A 167 5.01 4.17 -20.15
C ALA A 167 5.93 5.29 -20.69
N CYS A 168 5.34 6.41 -21.04
CA CYS A 168 6.04 7.59 -21.54
C CYS A 168 5.67 8.81 -20.69
N VAL A 169 6.65 9.49 -20.09
CA VAL A 169 6.43 10.75 -19.38
C VAL A 169 6.33 11.87 -20.41
N CYS A 170 5.18 12.55 -20.47
CA CYS A 170 4.83 13.39 -21.61
C CYS A 170 4.75 14.89 -21.27
N ASP A 171 5.15 15.30 -20.07
CA ASP A 171 5.11 16.67 -19.60
C ASP A 171 6.51 17.31 -19.44
N SER A 172 7.51 16.79 -20.17
CA SER A 172 8.87 17.36 -20.13
C SER A 172 8.92 18.80 -20.64
N PHE A 173 8.04 19.16 -21.58
CA PHE A 173 7.90 20.53 -22.08
C PHE A 173 6.44 21.00 -22.11
N ASN A 174 5.56 20.25 -22.77
CA ASN A 174 4.13 20.59 -22.85
C ASN A 174 3.27 19.34 -23.04
N ILE A 175 2.59 18.92 -21.97
CA ILE A 175 1.75 17.73 -21.95
C ILE A 175 0.62 17.75 -22.99
N LEU A 176 -0.01 18.90 -23.23
CA LEU A 176 -1.12 19.00 -24.18
C LEU A 176 -0.62 18.79 -25.62
N ARG A 177 0.55 19.35 -25.94
CA ARG A 177 1.19 19.17 -27.25
C ARG A 177 1.66 17.74 -27.46
N ALA A 178 2.30 17.14 -26.45
CA ALA A 178 2.75 15.75 -26.52
C ALA A 178 1.58 14.77 -26.70
N VAL A 179 0.48 14.95 -25.97
CA VAL A 179 -0.73 14.13 -26.12
C VAL A 179 -1.39 14.34 -27.48
N ARG A 180 -1.38 15.57 -28.02
CA ARG A 180 -1.83 15.80 -29.41
C ARG A 180 -0.96 15.07 -30.42
N TYR A 181 0.37 15.15 -30.34
CA TYR A 181 1.26 14.36 -31.22
C TYR A 181 0.95 12.87 -31.21
N ILE A 182 0.68 12.32 -30.02
CA ILE A 182 0.30 10.92 -29.82
C ILE A 182 -1.06 10.64 -30.50
N GLY A 183 -2.02 11.54 -30.34
CA GLY A 183 -3.38 11.42 -30.87
C GLY A 183 -3.57 11.75 -32.35
N THR A 184 -2.63 12.45 -32.98
CA THR A 184 -2.71 12.83 -34.40
C THR A 184 -1.61 12.16 -35.22
N GLU A 185 -0.38 12.69 -35.19
CA GLU A 185 0.72 12.26 -36.05
C GLU A 185 1.16 10.81 -35.77
N LEU A 186 1.09 10.37 -34.51
CA LEU A 186 1.47 9.01 -34.10
C LEU A 186 0.26 8.08 -33.92
N LYS A 187 -0.97 8.55 -34.18
CA LYS A 187 -2.21 7.79 -33.94
C LYS A 187 -2.18 6.40 -34.57
N ALA A 188 -1.78 6.32 -35.84
CA ALA A 188 -1.72 5.06 -36.57
C ALA A 188 -0.68 4.09 -35.99
N GLU A 189 0.50 4.61 -35.59
CA GLU A 189 1.54 3.80 -34.94
C GLU A 189 1.07 3.27 -33.58
N VAL A 190 0.32 4.08 -32.81
CA VAL A 190 -0.22 3.70 -31.51
C VAL A 190 -1.33 2.65 -31.64
N LEU A 191 -2.30 2.85 -32.53
CA LEU A 191 -3.40 1.90 -32.72
C LEU A 191 -2.95 0.55 -33.30
N ALA A 192 -1.83 0.52 -34.03
CA ALA A 192 -1.24 -0.70 -34.58
C ALA A 192 -0.44 -1.54 -33.55
N ARG A 193 -0.26 -1.05 -32.31
CA ARG A 193 0.54 -1.75 -31.29
C ARG A 193 -0.11 -3.05 -30.84
N GLN A 194 0.73 -4.06 -30.62
CA GLN A 194 0.37 -5.24 -29.82
C GLN A 194 0.71 -4.97 -28.35
N GLY A 195 0.01 -4.03 -27.73
CA GLY A 195 0.25 -3.57 -26.37
C GLY A 195 -0.25 -2.14 -26.15
N THR A 196 0.05 -1.59 -24.98
CA THR A 196 -0.52 -0.32 -24.53
C THR A 196 0.56 0.74 -24.35
N LEU A 197 0.39 1.89 -24.98
CA LEU A 197 1.10 3.11 -24.59
C LEU A 197 0.40 3.69 -23.36
N VAL A 198 1.17 3.92 -22.30
CA VAL A 198 0.69 4.57 -21.08
C VAL A 198 1.28 5.97 -21.01
N ILE A 199 0.44 6.98 -21.12
CA ILE A 199 0.82 8.39 -21.07
C ILE A 199 0.90 8.82 -19.60
N ARG A 200 2.02 9.42 -19.19
CA ARG A 200 2.25 9.86 -17.81
C ARG A 200 2.42 11.38 -17.74
N PRO A 201 1.45 12.13 -17.19
CA PRO A 201 1.73 13.44 -16.58
C PRO A 201 2.47 13.28 -15.24
N ASP A 202 3.35 14.23 -14.91
CA ASP A 202 4.15 14.24 -13.69
C ASP A 202 4.21 15.63 -13.01
N SER A 203 3.34 16.57 -13.43
CA SER A 203 3.30 17.93 -12.90
C SER A 203 1.94 18.61 -13.17
N GLY A 204 1.70 19.72 -12.47
CA GLY A 204 0.50 20.55 -12.61
C GLY A 204 -0.63 20.20 -11.63
N ASP A 205 -1.79 20.82 -11.82
CA ASP A 205 -2.99 20.42 -11.07
C ASP A 205 -3.48 19.07 -11.59
N ILE A 206 -3.53 18.06 -10.71
CA ILE A 206 -3.84 16.67 -11.07
C ILE A 206 -5.16 16.58 -11.84
N ILE A 207 -6.21 17.22 -11.34
CA ILE A 207 -7.56 17.08 -11.90
C ILE A 207 -7.63 17.80 -13.23
N LYS A 208 -7.19 19.06 -13.31
CA LYS A 208 -7.23 19.84 -14.56
C LYS A 208 -6.35 19.24 -15.65
N THR A 209 -5.22 18.67 -15.27
CA THR A 209 -4.34 17.98 -16.22
C THR A 209 -5.00 16.71 -16.76
N LEU A 210 -5.58 15.87 -15.89
CA LEU A 210 -6.29 14.66 -16.34
C LEU A 210 -7.52 14.98 -17.19
N GLU A 211 -8.32 15.98 -16.82
CA GLU A 211 -9.46 16.43 -17.63
C GLU A 211 -9.02 16.80 -19.05
N ALA A 212 -7.98 17.64 -19.17
CA ALA A 212 -7.46 18.08 -20.47
C ALA A 212 -6.86 16.94 -21.30
N ILE A 213 -6.12 16.03 -20.67
CA ILE A 213 -5.56 14.84 -21.34
C ILE A 213 -6.69 13.97 -21.90
N PHE A 214 -7.70 13.63 -21.08
CA PHE A 214 -8.80 12.78 -21.54
C PHE A 214 -9.63 13.44 -22.63
N ASP A 215 -9.87 14.75 -22.56
CA ASP A 215 -10.59 15.48 -23.60
C ASP A 215 -9.85 15.38 -24.95
N ILE A 216 -8.53 15.58 -24.97
CA ILE A 216 -7.71 15.41 -26.19
C ILE A 216 -7.72 13.95 -26.65
N LEU A 217 -7.55 12.99 -25.74
CA LEU A 217 -7.51 11.57 -26.12
C LEU A 217 -8.84 11.10 -26.72
N PHE A 218 -9.98 11.53 -26.18
CA PHE A 218 -11.29 11.21 -26.76
C PHE A 218 -11.55 11.94 -28.08
N GLU A 219 -11.10 13.18 -28.22
CA GLU A 219 -11.12 13.93 -29.50
C GLU A 219 -10.34 13.16 -30.58
N CYS A 220 -9.14 12.70 -30.25
CA CYS A 220 -8.21 12.10 -31.18
C CYS A 220 -8.50 10.62 -31.47
N PHE A 221 -8.72 9.80 -30.45
CA PHE A 221 -8.86 8.34 -30.57
C PHE A 221 -10.31 7.85 -30.63
N GLY A 222 -11.27 8.67 -30.20
CA GLY A 222 -12.63 8.21 -29.93
C GLY A 222 -12.69 7.34 -28.67
N TYR A 223 -13.84 6.68 -28.47
CA TYR A 223 -14.07 5.77 -27.35
C TYR A 223 -15.17 4.77 -27.69
N GLU A 224 -15.19 3.68 -26.92
CA GLU A 224 -16.35 2.82 -26.78
C GLU A 224 -17.03 3.09 -25.44
N LEU A 225 -18.27 2.62 -25.26
CA LEU A 225 -18.94 2.64 -23.97
C LEU A 225 -18.83 1.25 -23.34
N SER A 226 -18.48 1.21 -22.04
CA SER A 226 -18.62 0.01 -21.23
C SER A 226 -20.09 -0.39 -21.11
N SER A 227 -20.37 -1.61 -20.62
CA SER A 227 -21.74 -2.05 -20.29
C SER A 227 -22.45 -1.13 -19.28
N LYS A 228 -21.69 -0.28 -18.58
CA LYS A 228 -22.16 0.68 -17.58
C LYS A 228 -22.35 2.09 -18.14
N GLY A 229 -22.10 2.31 -19.43
CA GLY A 229 -22.29 3.59 -20.11
C GLY A 229 -21.15 4.59 -19.95
N TYR A 230 -19.94 4.15 -19.60
CA TYR A 230 -18.77 5.02 -19.42
C TYR A 230 -17.80 4.88 -20.58
N LYS A 231 -17.14 5.97 -20.96
CA LYS A 231 -16.17 6.03 -22.06
C LYS A 231 -14.92 5.24 -21.74
N VAL A 232 -14.52 4.38 -22.66
CA VAL A 232 -13.30 3.55 -22.61
C VAL A 232 -12.45 3.87 -23.85
N LEU A 233 -11.18 4.24 -23.63
CA LEU A 233 -10.21 4.44 -24.71
C LEU A 233 -9.87 3.10 -25.39
N PRO A 234 -9.44 3.13 -26.67
CA PRO A 234 -8.86 1.95 -27.31
C PRO A 234 -7.79 1.30 -26.40
N PRO A 235 -7.70 -0.04 -26.35
CA PRO A 235 -6.83 -0.74 -25.40
C PRO A 235 -5.34 -0.40 -25.56
N GLN A 236 -4.94 0.15 -26.70
CA GLN A 236 -3.58 0.60 -26.99
C GLN A 236 -3.19 1.90 -26.27
N VAL A 237 -4.12 2.62 -25.61
CA VAL A 237 -3.84 3.89 -24.93
C VAL A 237 -4.44 3.92 -23.54
N ARG A 238 -3.62 4.24 -22.54
CA ARG A 238 -4.03 4.50 -21.15
C ARG A 238 -3.25 5.68 -20.59
N VAL A 239 -3.69 6.19 -19.45
CA VAL A 239 -3.01 7.26 -18.70
C VAL A 239 -2.56 6.71 -17.35
N ILE A 240 -1.39 7.11 -16.85
CA ILE A 240 -0.96 6.86 -15.47
C ILE A 240 -0.67 8.18 -14.76
N GLN A 241 -1.37 8.46 -13.66
CA GLN A 241 -1.01 9.59 -12.79
C GLN A 241 0.03 9.11 -11.79
N GLY A 242 1.23 9.70 -11.81
CA GLY A 242 2.33 9.38 -10.88
C GLY A 242 2.63 10.48 -9.85
N ASP A 243 2.27 11.72 -10.14
CA ASP A 243 2.54 12.87 -9.27
C ASP A 243 1.36 13.18 -8.32
N GLY A 244 1.67 13.62 -7.10
CA GLY A 244 0.67 14.02 -6.09
C GLY A 244 -0.34 12.93 -5.66
N VAL A 245 -0.06 11.67 -5.98
CA VAL A 245 -0.96 10.53 -5.68
C VAL A 245 -0.91 10.17 -4.20
N ASN A 246 -2.09 10.13 -3.58
CA ASN A 246 -2.33 9.65 -2.22
C ASN A 246 -3.76 9.12 -2.09
N TYR A 247 -4.12 8.55 -0.94
CA TYR A 247 -5.44 7.94 -0.73
C TYR A 247 -6.62 8.87 -1.06
N ASP A 248 -6.54 10.13 -0.65
CA ASP A 248 -7.63 11.09 -0.88
C ASP A 248 -7.64 11.62 -2.32
N SER A 249 -6.46 11.88 -2.91
CA SER A 249 -6.40 12.29 -4.32
C SER A 249 -6.86 11.17 -5.26
N ILE A 250 -6.62 9.90 -4.94
CA ILE A 250 -7.15 8.76 -5.69
C ILE A 250 -8.67 8.74 -5.72
N LYS A 251 -9.31 8.93 -4.55
CA LYS A 251 -10.78 9.04 -4.49
C LYS A 251 -11.28 10.16 -5.37
N HIS A 252 -10.67 11.35 -5.22
CA HIS A 252 -11.11 12.52 -5.94
C HIS A 252 -10.91 12.39 -7.46
N MET A 253 -9.78 11.82 -7.91
CA MET A 253 -9.53 11.53 -9.33
C MET A 253 -10.64 10.65 -9.91
N TYR A 254 -10.93 9.51 -9.28
CA TYR A 254 -11.97 8.62 -9.81
C TYR A 254 -13.38 9.17 -9.68
N GLU A 255 -13.68 9.95 -8.64
CA GLU A 255 -14.95 10.67 -8.52
C GLU A 255 -15.18 11.61 -9.70
N VAL A 256 -14.18 12.43 -10.03
CA VAL A 256 -14.26 13.37 -11.15
C VAL A 256 -14.36 12.63 -12.48
N LEU A 257 -13.57 11.58 -12.70
CA LEU A 257 -13.65 10.79 -13.92
C LEU A 257 -15.03 10.13 -14.08
N ALA A 258 -15.57 9.55 -13.01
CA ALA A 258 -16.90 8.97 -13.03
C ALA A 258 -17.99 10.02 -13.32
N ALA A 259 -17.92 11.20 -12.69
CA ALA A 259 -18.85 12.30 -12.96
C ALA A 259 -18.81 12.79 -14.43
N ARG A 260 -17.66 12.63 -15.10
CA ARG A 260 -17.47 12.93 -16.53
C ARG A 260 -17.82 11.78 -17.46
N GLY A 261 -18.32 10.65 -16.93
CA GLY A 261 -18.64 9.47 -17.70
C GLY A 261 -17.40 8.76 -18.26
N ILE A 262 -16.25 8.84 -17.59
CA ILE A 262 -14.99 8.21 -17.99
C ILE A 262 -14.77 6.95 -17.15
N ALA A 263 -14.50 5.82 -17.80
CA ALA A 263 -14.27 4.56 -17.11
C ALA A 263 -12.94 4.57 -16.34
N ALA A 264 -12.96 3.99 -15.14
CA ALA A 264 -11.81 3.91 -14.23
C ALA A 264 -10.61 3.18 -14.85
N GLU A 265 -10.86 2.22 -15.75
CA GLU A 265 -9.79 1.47 -16.44
C GLU A 265 -8.89 2.33 -17.34
N ASN A 266 -9.29 3.57 -17.66
CA ASN A 266 -8.48 4.47 -18.45
C ASN A 266 -7.30 5.07 -17.66
N LEU A 267 -7.40 5.11 -16.33
CA LEU A 267 -6.43 5.78 -15.45
C LEU A 267 -5.78 4.78 -14.50
N LEU A 268 -4.51 4.47 -14.74
CA LEU A 268 -3.58 3.79 -13.83
C LEU A 268 -3.01 4.78 -12.80
N LEU A 269 -2.45 4.26 -11.71
CA LEU A 269 -1.91 5.07 -10.62
C LEU A 269 -0.48 4.66 -10.29
N GLY A 270 0.38 5.63 -10.04
CA GLY A 270 1.71 5.46 -9.45
C GLY A 270 1.80 6.24 -8.16
N MET A 271 2.17 5.59 -7.05
CA MET A 271 2.21 6.23 -5.74
C MET A 271 3.60 6.09 -5.11
N GLY A 272 4.24 7.21 -4.84
CA GLY A 272 5.61 7.29 -4.34
C GLY A 272 5.69 7.43 -2.82
N GLY A 273 6.28 8.54 -2.35
CA GLY A 273 6.51 8.77 -0.92
C GLY A 273 5.26 8.71 -0.05
N ARG A 274 4.07 9.05 -0.55
CA ARG A 274 2.80 8.93 0.19
C ARG A 274 2.35 7.49 0.41
N LEU A 275 2.88 6.52 -0.34
CA LEU A 275 2.65 5.08 -0.14
C LEU A 275 3.54 4.54 0.98
N LEU A 276 4.82 4.92 0.99
CA LEU A 276 5.85 4.27 1.80
C LEU A 276 6.43 5.12 2.94
N GLN A 277 6.16 6.41 3.04
CA GLN A 277 6.88 7.30 3.98
C GLN A 277 6.04 8.44 4.56
N ALA A 278 5.37 9.22 3.72
CA ALA A 278 4.79 10.50 4.11
C ALA A 278 3.34 10.34 4.56
N GLY A 279 3.04 10.78 5.79
CA GLY A 279 1.71 10.68 6.39
C GLY A 279 1.39 9.32 7.00
N ILE A 280 2.40 8.47 7.18
CA ILE A 280 2.31 7.22 7.94
C ILE A 280 3.34 7.23 9.07
N ASP A 281 2.90 6.86 10.26
CA ASP A 281 3.71 6.72 11.45
C ASP A 281 3.11 5.65 12.39
N ARG A 282 3.77 5.38 13.53
CA ARG A 282 3.28 4.43 14.53
C ARG A 282 1.90 4.81 15.08
N ASP A 283 1.61 6.10 15.17
CA ASP A 283 0.37 6.63 15.76
C ASP A 283 -0.83 6.60 14.81
N THR A 284 -0.59 6.46 13.51
CA THR A 284 -1.63 6.32 12.47
C THR A 284 -2.71 5.29 12.85
N PHE A 285 -2.30 4.16 13.43
CA PHE A 285 -3.21 3.16 13.99
C PHE A 285 -3.03 2.95 15.50
N ASN A 286 -2.36 3.89 16.18
CA ASN A 286 -2.06 3.85 17.61
C ASN A 286 -1.37 2.53 18.06
N PHE A 287 -0.41 2.04 17.28
CA PHE A 287 0.32 0.81 17.63
C PHE A 287 1.02 0.96 18.97
N ALA A 288 0.79 0.03 19.89
CA ALA A 288 1.37 0.06 21.21
C ALA A 288 1.72 -1.34 21.70
N PHE A 289 2.82 -1.43 22.43
CA PHE A 289 3.25 -2.63 23.13
C PHE A 289 3.14 -2.39 24.63
N LYS A 290 2.42 -3.25 25.36
CA LYS A 290 2.14 -3.01 26.79
C LYS A 290 2.14 -4.34 27.54
N ALA A 291 2.81 -4.37 28.69
CA ALA A 291 2.68 -5.46 29.63
C ALA A 291 1.23 -5.52 30.14
N SER A 292 0.65 -6.71 30.12
CA SER A 292 -0.72 -6.97 30.60
C SER A 292 -0.77 -7.95 31.76
N TYR A 293 0.29 -8.70 32.02
CA TYR A 293 0.36 -9.77 33.01
C TYR A 293 1.77 -9.90 33.59
N THR A 294 1.89 -10.25 34.87
CA THR A 294 3.16 -10.58 35.53
C THR A 294 2.95 -11.57 36.66
N GLU A 295 4.01 -12.30 37.02
CA GLU A 295 4.07 -13.18 38.19
C GLU A 295 5.17 -12.65 39.12
N VAL A 296 4.85 -12.42 40.40
CA VAL A 296 5.78 -11.91 41.41
C VAL A 296 5.75 -12.86 42.60
N GLY A 297 6.82 -13.65 42.76
CA GLY A 297 6.78 -14.81 43.65
C GLY A 297 5.75 -15.81 43.14
N GLU A 298 4.82 -16.23 44.01
CA GLU A 298 3.73 -17.14 43.64
C GLU A 298 2.44 -16.40 43.20
N GLU A 299 2.45 -15.06 43.23
CA GLU A 299 1.27 -14.26 42.93
C GLU A 299 1.18 -13.86 41.45
N ARG A 300 0.03 -14.15 40.85
CA ARG A 300 -0.34 -13.69 39.50
C ARG A 300 -0.99 -12.32 39.57
N ARG A 301 -0.55 -11.38 38.73
CA ARG A 301 -1.03 -10.00 38.74
C ARG A 301 -1.36 -9.50 37.34
N ASP A 302 -2.53 -8.86 37.24
CA ASP A 302 -2.91 -8.08 36.06
C ASP A 302 -2.12 -6.76 36.05
N VAL A 303 -1.43 -6.49 34.93
CA VAL A 303 -0.74 -5.22 34.70
C VAL A 303 -1.63 -4.35 33.83
N VAL A 304 -1.89 -3.12 34.25
CA VAL A 304 -2.75 -2.20 33.50
C VAL A 304 -2.30 -0.75 33.67
N LYS A 305 -2.21 -0.03 32.54
CA LYS A 305 -2.14 1.43 32.53
C LYS A 305 -3.56 1.97 32.34
N SER A 306 -4.07 2.71 33.32
CA SER A 306 -5.38 3.37 33.24
C SER A 306 -5.24 4.85 33.68
N PRO A 307 -4.71 5.71 32.80
CA PRO A 307 -4.44 7.10 33.15
C PRO A 307 -5.74 7.89 33.35
N THR A 308 -5.67 8.86 34.24
CA THR A 308 -6.60 9.99 34.28
C THR A 308 -5.89 11.17 33.63
N GLU A 309 -6.53 11.80 32.64
CA GLU A 309 -6.02 12.97 31.90
C GLU A 309 -7.00 14.14 32.03
N LEU A 310 -6.64 15.32 31.53
CA LEU A 310 -7.54 16.47 31.51
C LEU A 310 -8.17 16.62 30.13
N ASP A 311 -9.45 16.97 30.06
CA ASP A 311 -10.09 17.41 28.82
C ASP A 311 -9.61 18.82 28.39
N ALA A 312 -10.11 19.31 27.26
CA ALA A 312 -9.75 20.65 26.76
C ALA A 312 -10.18 21.79 27.71
N GLN A 313 -11.07 21.50 28.66
CA GLN A 313 -11.59 22.42 29.66
C GLN A 313 -10.88 22.27 31.02
N GLY A 314 -9.90 21.37 31.13
CA GLY A 314 -9.15 21.11 32.35
C GLY A 314 -9.83 20.17 33.34
N ASN A 315 -10.92 19.50 32.97
CA ASN A 315 -11.60 18.55 33.85
C ASN A 315 -10.94 17.16 33.79
N PRO A 316 -10.76 16.47 34.92
CA PRO A 316 -10.28 15.09 34.92
C PRO A 316 -11.23 14.14 34.18
N GLN A 317 -10.70 13.38 33.22
CA GLN A 317 -11.38 12.32 32.48
C GLN A 317 -10.50 11.07 32.35
N LYS A 318 -11.12 9.92 32.07
CA LYS A 318 -10.36 8.70 31.81
C LYS A 318 -9.75 8.74 30.42
N SER A 319 -8.45 8.43 30.36
CA SER A 319 -7.72 8.44 29.10
C SER A 319 -8.18 7.34 28.18
N THR A 320 -8.26 7.66 26.89
CA THR A 320 -8.46 6.68 25.82
C THR A 320 -7.27 5.71 25.67
N LYS A 321 -6.15 5.98 26.34
CA LYS A 321 -4.91 5.17 26.35
C LYS A 321 -4.90 4.08 27.43
N GLN A 322 -6.06 3.62 27.89
CA GLN A 322 -6.15 2.50 28.81
C GLN A 322 -5.70 1.20 28.11
N SER A 323 -4.76 0.47 28.72
CA SER A 323 -4.29 -0.81 28.19
C SER A 323 -5.22 -1.97 28.58
N LYS A 324 -5.14 -3.08 27.83
CA LYS A 324 -5.70 -4.36 28.28
C LYS A 324 -4.89 -4.89 29.46
N LYS A 325 -5.48 -5.85 30.20
CA LYS A 325 -4.90 -6.48 31.39
C LYS A 325 -5.18 -7.99 31.37
N GLY A 326 -4.36 -8.75 32.08
CA GLY A 326 -4.39 -10.21 32.11
C GLY A 326 -3.75 -10.87 30.90
N ARG A 327 -3.89 -12.20 30.81
CA ARG A 327 -3.50 -12.97 29.62
C ARG A 327 -4.49 -12.66 28.49
N LEU A 328 -4.00 -12.61 27.26
CA LEU A 328 -4.79 -12.21 26.10
C LEU A 328 -4.94 -13.37 25.11
N LYS A 329 -6.11 -13.49 24.51
CA LYS A 329 -6.40 -14.34 23.34
C LYS A 329 -7.02 -13.49 22.24
N LEU A 330 -6.70 -13.77 20.99
CA LEU A 330 -7.46 -13.25 19.86
C LEU A 330 -8.50 -14.31 19.48
N VAL A 331 -9.77 -13.93 19.40
CA VAL A 331 -10.85 -14.85 19.03
C VAL A 331 -11.56 -14.39 17.78
N LYS A 332 -11.95 -15.33 16.92
CA LYS A 332 -12.77 -15.07 15.75
C LYS A 332 -14.24 -14.88 16.15
N THR A 333 -14.89 -13.88 15.59
CA THR A 333 -16.31 -13.58 15.79
C THR A 333 -17.04 -13.51 14.43
N ALA A 334 -18.37 -13.38 14.44
CA ALA A 334 -19.15 -13.19 13.21
C ALA A 334 -18.72 -11.93 12.43
N ASP A 335 -18.29 -10.88 13.15
CA ASP A 335 -17.93 -9.58 12.58
C ASP A 335 -16.41 -9.38 12.40
N GLY A 336 -15.60 -10.42 12.59
CA GLY A 336 -14.14 -10.37 12.46
C GLY A 336 -13.41 -10.96 13.66
N TYR A 337 -12.69 -10.12 14.40
CA TYR A 337 -11.87 -10.56 15.54
C TYR A 337 -12.08 -9.68 16.78
N ARG A 338 -11.98 -10.32 17.94
CA ARG A 338 -12.05 -9.67 19.25
C ARG A 338 -10.97 -10.22 20.18
N THR A 339 -10.39 -9.36 21.01
CA THR A 339 -9.50 -9.80 22.08
C THR A 339 -10.30 -10.15 23.32
N LEU A 340 -10.05 -11.36 23.86
CA LEU A 340 -10.44 -11.75 25.20
C LEU A 340 -9.27 -11.56 26.17
N THR A 341 -9.60 -11.20 27.41
CA THR A 341 -8.70 -11.15 28.55
C THR A 341 -9.01 -12.30 29.51
N SER A 342 -8.06 -12.69 30.35
CA SER A 342 -8.25 -13.76 31.34
C SER A 342 -9.36 -13.49 32.38
N GLY A 343 -9.84 -12.24 32.48
CA GLY A 343 -10.99 -11.90 33.31
C GLY A 343 -12.34 -12.04 32.60
N ASP A 344 -12.36 -12.25 31.28
CA ASP A 344 -13.60 -12.39 30.51
C ASP A 344 -14.18 -13.80 30.63
N ALA A 345 -15.50 -13.89 30.72
CA ALA A 345 -16.21 -15.17 30.66
C ALA A 345 -15.91 -15.89 29.33
N GLY A 346 -15.65 -17.20 29.39
CA GLY A 346 -15.33 -18.01 28.22
C GLY A 346 -13.86 -17.95 27.78
N PHE A 347 -12.99 -17.22 28.50
CA PHE A 347 -11.57 -17.10 28.12
C PHE A 347 -10.86 -18.45 28.09
N ALA A 348 -11.12 -19.31 29.07
CA ALA A 348 -10.44 -20.61 29.18
C ALA A 348 -10.76 -21.50 27.99
N GLU A 349 -12.03 -21.54 27.59
CA GLU A 349 -12.59 -22.40 26.54
C GLU A 349 -12.39 -21.83 25.14
N ALA A 350 -12.17 -20.52 25.00
CA ALA A 350 -12.03 -19.87 23.71
C ALA A 350 -10.81 -20.37 22.92
N HIS A 351 -11.02 -20.65 21.63
CA HIS A 351 -9.95 -20.87 20.66
C HIS A 351 -9.16 -19.58 20.45
N ASP A 352 -7.84 -19.68 20.58
CA ASP A 352 -6.93 -18.55 20.41
C ASP A 352 -6.35 -18.59 18.99
N GLU A 353 -6.62 -17.54 18.22
CA GLU A 353 -6.15 -17.38 16.84
C GLU A 353 -4.67 -16.98 16.79
N LEU A 354 -4.05 -16.64 17.93
CA LEU A 354 -2.61 -16.44 18.00
C LEU A 354 -1.88 -17.78 17.95
N VAL A 355 -0.96 -17.94 17.00
CA VAL A 355 -0.09 -19.12 16.89
C VAL A 355 1.31 -18.79 17.38
N THR A 356 2.02 -19.77 17.95
CA THR A 356 3.44 -19.59 18.31
C THR A 356 4.26 -19.42 17.03
N VAL A 357 4.92 -18.27 16.89
CA VAL A 357 5.75 -17.93 15.72
C VAL A 357 7.24 -17.87 16.05
N TYR A 358 7.57 -17.85 17.35
CA TYR A 358 8.92 -17.98 17.84
C TYR A 358 8.89 -18.61 19.23
N GLU A 359 9.73 -19.60 19.47
CA GLU A 359 9.96 -20.14 20.80
C GLU A 359 11.42 -20.57 20.95
N TRP A 360 12.15 -19.83 21.79
CA TRP A 360 13.53 -20.18 22.18
C TRP A 360 14.43 -20.50 20.97
N GLY A 361 14.50 -19.57 20.01
CA GLY A 361 15.40 -19.66 18.85
C GLY A 361 14.89 -20.51 17.70
N LYS A 362 13.64 -20.95 17.74
CA LYS A 362 12.99 -21.70 16.66
C LYS A 362 11.73 -21.01 16.17
#